data_AF-A0A0D2KJX5-F1
#
_entry.id   AF-A0A0D2KJX5-F1
#
_cell.length_a   1.000
_cell.length_b   1.000
_cell.length_c   1.000
_cell.angle_alpha   90.00
_cell.angle_beta   90.00
_cell.angle_gamma   90.00
#
_symmetry.space_group_name_H-M   'P 1'
#
loop_
_entity.id
_entity.type
_entity.pdbx_description
1 polymer ?
#
loop_
_entity_poly.entity_id
_entity_poly.type
_entity_poly.pdbx_seq_one_letter_code
_entity_poly.pdbx_strand_id
1 'polypeptide(L)'
;YYSPNSNRTVEEPCVHTPEENPFVPHPSTTKSGITRNIMLLDVANYINPRWWSQTWGWIAFMPHEPDYQTPPFTPLMQMPRRLRLHYNIPAVRPLYPLGFGYKRSHLHEGVAMRSMRKAREWFSVWSALFSYMIAMAETKENELHDYAHLSKKGWADYLLERGAELTWLESERFLASWHSFLSSRKPLQQRIEQTETSVDKQKRLARERQPPTKSAKVFHWIKVISGDGYVREQVPKKWREDTLGDYSSKQARYDPFFNEWDCCSELGSD
;
A
#
# COMPACT_ATOMS: atom_id res chain seq x y z
N TYR A 1 14.48 2.64 1.11
CA TYR A 1 13.21 1.89 1.16
C TYR A 1 13.33 0.59 0.40
N TYR A 2 13.24 -0.54 1.10
CA TYR A 2 13.26 -1.89 0.53
C TYR A 2 11.82 -2.32 0.16
N SER A 3 11.66 -2.94 -1.01
CA SER A 3 10.44 -3.64 -1.38
C SER A 3 10.69 -5.15 -1.19
N PRO A 4 9.74 -5.94 -0.67
CA PRO A 4 9.86 -7.40 -0.56
C PRO A 4 10.22 -8.10 -1.88
N ASN A 5 9.97 -7.44 -3.00
CA ASN A 5 10.25 -7.92 -4.36
C ASN A 5 11.58 -7.39 -4.93
N SER A 6 12.47 -6.87 -4.07
CA SER A 6 13.73 -6.25 -4.47
C SER A 6 14.88 -7.25 -4.38
N ASN A 7 15.53 -7.54 -5.52
CA ASN A 7 16.63 -8.52 -5.63
C ASN A 7 18.00 -7.95 -5.25
N ARG A 8 18.08 -6.68 -4.85
CA ARG A 8 19.33 -6.04 -4.44
C ARG A 8 19.70 -6.43 -3.01
N THR A 9 20.98 -6.71 -2.79
CA THR A 9 21.57 -6.78 -1.46
C THR A 9 21.57 -5.36 -0.89
N VAL A 10 20.66 -5.07 0.04
CA VAL A 10 20.61 -3.80 0.76
C VAL A 10 21.27 -4.01 2.11
N GLU A 11 22.32 -3.25 2.41
CA GLU A 11 22.85 -3.18 3.76
C GLU A 11 21.79 -2.54 4.67
N GLU A 12 21.32 -3.31 5.66
CA GLU A 12 20.33 -2.81 6.63
C GLU A 12 20.97 -1.65 7.41
N PRO A 13 20.37 -0.45 7.42
CA PRO A 13 20.92 0.66 8.18
C PRO A 13 21.02 0.24 9.65
N CYS A 14 22.16 0.55 10.27
CA CYS A 14 22.40 0.21 11.65
C CYS A 14 21.27 0.80 12.51
N VAL A 15 20.49 -0.05 13.19
CA VAL A 15 19.43 0.41 14.08
C VAL A 15 20.11 1.08 15.28
N HIS A 16 20.29 2.40 15.18
CA HIS A 16 21.17 3.14 16.09
C HIS A 16 20.67 3.16 17.53
N THR A 17 19.37 2.93 17.79
CA THR A 17 18.84 2.80 19.15
C THR A 17 17.64 1.83 19.26
N PRO A 18 17.49 1.10 20.38
CA PRO A 18 16.26 0.33 20.71
C PRO A 18 15.00 1.20 20.82
N GLU A 19 15.17 2.52 20.87
CA GLU A 19 14.17 3.57 21.08
C GLU A 19 13.25 3.76 19.87
N GLU A 20 13.66 3.27 18.70
CA GLU A 20 12.86 3.32 17.47
C GLU A 20 11.81 2.21 17.40
N ASN A 21 11.81 1.22 18.31
CA ASN A 21 10.76 0.21 18.35
C ASN A 21 9.56 0.72 19.18
N PRO A 22 8.40 0.97 18.57
CA PRO A 22 7.25 1.58 19.25
C PRO A 22 6.59 0.61 20.25
N PHE A 23 7.06 -0.64 20.30
CA PHE A 23 6.56 -1.70 21.18
C PHE A 23 7.56 -2.16 22.24
N VAL A 24 8.74 -1.51 22.31
CA VAL A 24 9.71 -1.72 23.39
C VAL A 24 9.55 -0.55 24.37
N PRO A 25 9.07 -0.80 25.60
CA PRO A 25 9.09 0.22 26.63
C PRO A 25 10.55 0.63 26.90
N HIS A 26 10.80 1.93 27.01
CA HIS A 26 12.13 2.46 27.32
C HIS A 26 12.66 1.83 28.61
N PRO A 27 13.93 1.40 28.69
CA PRO A 27 14.55 1.17 29.99
C PRO A 27 14.55 2.50 30.73
N SER A 28 13.89 2.52 31.88
CA SER A 28 13.62 3.70 32.68
C SER A 28 14.90 4.25 33.30
N THR A 29 15.43 5.34 32.76
CA THR A 29 16.30 6.26 33.50
C THR A 29 15.99 7.69 33.09
N THR A 30 14.78 8.15 33.42
CA THR A 30 14.50 9.58 33.58
C THR A 30 13.90 9.82 34.94
N LYS A 31 14.49 10.77 35.67
CA LYS A 31 14.19 11.15 37.06
C LYS A 31 12.76 11.66 37.32
N SER A 32 11.85 11.59 36.33
CA SER A 32 10.51 12.17 36.39
C SER A 32 9.36 11.16 36.36
N GLY A 33 9.61 9.84 36.37
CA GLY A 33 8.57 8.85 36.65
C GLY A 33 7.40 8.76 35.65
N ILE A 34 7.49 9.38 34.48
CA ILE A 34 6.45 9.29 33.46
C ILE A 34 6.69 8.03 32.62
N THR A 35 6.05 6.93 33.01
CA THR A 35 5.83 5.75 32.16
C THR A 35 5.18 6.20 30.86
N ARG A 36 5.87 6.02 29.72
CA ARG A 36 5.32 6.31 28.40
C ARG A 36 4.07 5.45 28.22
N ASN A 37 2.90 6.09 28.19
CA ASN A 37 1.63 5.39 28.00
C ASN A 37 1.61 4.82 26.57
N ILE A 38 1.49 3.50 26.42
CA ILE A 38 1.39 2.82 25.12
C ILE A 38 0.14 3.27 24.35
N MET A 39 -0.83 3.91 25.02
CA MET A 39 -1.97 4.54 24.36
C MET A 39 -1.67 5.93 23.78
N LEU A 40 -0.50 6.52 24.07
CA LEU A 40 0.00 7.75 23.43
C LEU A 40 0.82 7.44 22.16
N LEU A 41 0.39 6.42 21.43
CA LEU A 41 0.91 6.14 20.10
C LEU A 41 0.42 7.22 19.15
N ASP A 42 1.34 8.08 18.73
CA ASP A 42 1.06 9.07 17.68
C ASP A 42 0.93 8.33 16.33
N VAL A 43 -0.28 8.34 15.80
CA VAL A 43 -0.63 7.73 14.50
C VAL A 43 0.26 8.27 13.38
N ALA A 44 0.73 9.52 13.46
CA ALA A 44 1.64 10.08 12.46
C ALA A 44 2.96 9.28 12.37
N ASN A 45 3.43 8.68 13.46
CA ASN A 45 4.63 7.84 13.44
C ASN A 45 4.47 6.55 12.63
N TYR A 46 3.23 6.09 12.43
CA TYR A 46 2.89 4.89 11.64
C TYR A 46 2.59 5.20 10.17
N ILE A 47 2.24 6.45 9.86
CA ILE A 47 1.93 6.89 8.49
C ILE A 47 3.21 7.38 7.78
N ASN A 48 4.20 7.84 8.54
CA ASN A 48 5.47 8.27 7.96
C ASN A 48 6.24 7.07 7.37
N PRO A 49 6.82 7.20 6.17
CA PRO A 49 7.63 6.15 5.57
C PRO A 49 8.85 5.83 6.46
N ARG A 50 9.04 4.55 6.75
CA ARG A 50 10.15 4.03 7.58
C ARG A 50 10.96 3.00 6.80
N TRP A 51 12.22 2.80 7.22
CA TRP A 51 13.01 1.69 6.71
C TRP A 51 12.37 0.36 7.09
N TRP A 52 12.36 -0.57 6.15
CA TRP A 52 11.94 -1.93 6.42
C TRP A 52 12.91 -2.53 7.43
N SER A 53 12.38 -2.86 8.60
CA SER A 53 13.08 -3.55 9.67
C SER A 53 12.13 -4.61 10.21
N GLN A 54 12.63 -5.58 10.97
CA GLN A 54 11.79 -6.58 11.60
C GLN A 54 10.66 -5.97 12.46
N THR A 55 10.88 -4.78 13.02
CA THR A 55 9.92 -4.09 13.89
C THR A 55 8.90 -3.25 13.13
N TRP A 56 9.23 -2.75 11.93
CA TRP A 56 8.41 -1.83 11.15
C TRP A 56 7.87 -2.40 9.83
N GLY A 57 8.38 -3.54 9.35
CA GLY A 57 8.03 -4.09 8.02
C GLY A 57 6.55 -4.40 7.83
N TRP A 58 5.82 -4.69 8.91
CA TRP A 58 4.38 -4.95 8.84
C TRP A 58 3.53 -3.71 8.50
N ILE A 59 4.09 -2.50 8.59
CA ILE A 59 3.36 -1.24 8.34
C ILE A 59 3.14 -0.99 6.85
N ALA A 60 3.97 -1.56 5.97
CA ALA A 60 3.75 -1.52 4.52
C ALA A 60 2.42 -2.17 4.10
N PHE A 61 1.81 -2.94 5.00
CA PHE A 61 0.54 -3.61 4.78
C PHE A 61 -0.60 -3.00 5.61
N MET A 62 -0.39 -1.82 6.20
CA MET A 62 -1.52 -1.06 6.73
C MET A 62 -2.19 -0.29 5.59
N PRO A 63 -3.53 -0.37 5.44
CA PRO A 63 -4.23 0.45 4.46
C PRO A 63 -3.97 1.93 4.75
N HIS A 64 -3.72 2.73 3.71
CA HIS A 64 -3.56 4.18 3.84
C HIS A 64 -4.82 4.84 4.41
N GLU A 65 -5.99 4.26 4.14
CA GLU A 65 -7.28 4.62 4.73
C GLU A 65 -7.78 3.43 5.56
N PRO A 66 -7.50 3.37 6.87
CA PRO A 66 -7.89 2.23 7.69
C PRO A 66 -9.42 2.15 7.78
N ASP A 67 -9.99 1.09 7.21
CA ASP A 67 -11.36 0.69 7.51
C ASP A 67 -11.42 0.14 8.94
N TYR A 68 -12.07 0.87 9.84
CA TYR A 68 -12.26 0.46 11.23
C TYR A 68 -13.45 -0.49 11.41
N GLN A 69 -14.27 -0.71 10.37
CA GLN A 69 -15.40 -1.64 10.42
C GLN A 69 -14.92 -3.09 10.30
N THR A 70 -13.84 -3.33 9.56
CA THR A 70 -13.20 -4.63 9.45
C THR A 70 -11.82 -4.64 10.09
N PRO A 71 -11.36 -5.76 10.69
CA PRO A 71 -9.99 -5.83 11.21
C PRO A 71 -8.97 -5.47 10.10
N PRO A 72 -7.91 -4.71 10.40
CA PRO A 72 -6.97 -4.12 9.41
C PRO A 72 -6.19 -5.13 8.55
N PHE A 73 -6.42 -6.43 8.76
CA PHE A 73 -5.77 -7.54 8.07
C PHE A 73 -6.78 -8.49 7.39
N THR A 74 -8.06 -8.10 7.35
CA THR A 74 -9.12 -8.88 6.71
C THR A 74 -8.83 -9.17 5.24
N PRO A 75 -8.33 -8.21 4.43
CA PRO A 75 -7.94 -8.47 3.04
C PRO A 75 -6.87 -9.58 2.95
N LEU A 76 -5.81 -9.49 3.76
CA LEU A 76 -4.72 -10.46 3.80
C LEU A 76 -5.18 -11.88 4.20
N MET A 77 -6.26 -12.02 4.95
CA MET A 77 -6.83 -13.32 5.31
C MET A 77 -7.80 -13.88 4.26
N GLN A 78 -8.39 -13.01 3.44
CA GLN A 78 -9.37 -13.37 2.43
C GLN A 78 -8.73 -13.64 1.07
N MET A 79 -7.74 -12.85 0.65
CA MET A 79 -7.10 -12.97 -0.65
C MET A 79 -6.45 -14.36 -0.88
N PRO A 80 -5.67 -14.93 0.06
CA PRO A 80 -5.13 -16.28 -0.11
C PRO A 80 -6.22 -17.33 -0.26
N ARG A 81 -7.36 -17.19 0.46
CA ARG A 81 -8.49 -18.12 0.35
C ARG A 81 -9.11 -18.07 -1.05
N ARG A 82 -9.26 -16.86 -1.61
CA ARG A 82 -9.83 -16.65 -2.95
C ARG A 82 -8.92 -17.24 -4.03
N LEU A 83 -7.61 -16.98 -3.95
CA LEU A 83 -6.63 -17.57 -4.87
C LEU A 83 -6.59 -19.10 -4.76
N ARG A 84 -6.61 -19.64 -3.54
CA ARG A 84 -6.64 -21.08 -3.30
C ARG A 84 -7.79 -21.76 -4.03
N LEU A 85 -8.99 -21.18 -3.95
CA LEU A 85 -10.19 -21.71 -4.60
C LEU A 85 -10.15 -21.54 -6.12
N HIS A 86 -9.72 -20.38 -6.61
CA HIS A 86 -9.64 -20.09 -8.04
C HIS A 86 -8.63 -20.99 -8.75
N TYR A 87 -7.43 -21.13 -8.20
CA TYR A 87 -6.35 -21.92 -8.79
C TYR A 87 -6.32 -23.38 -8.33
N ASN A 88 -7.14 -23.78 -7.35
CA ASN A 88 -7.07 -25.09 -6.71
C ASN A 88 -5.65 -25.39 -6.19
N ILE A 89 -5.12 -24.50 -5.36
CA ILE A 89 -3.77 -24.61 -4.78
C ILE A 89 -3.85 -25.39 -3.47
N PRO A 90 -3.03 -26.43 -3.26
CA PRO A 90 -2.97 -27.11 -1.96
C PRO A 90 -2.23 -26.23 -0.96
N ALA A 91 -2.94 -25.72 0.06
CA ALA A 91 -2.29 -25.01 1.15
C ALA A 91 -3.03 -25.18 2.47
N VAL A 92 -2.25 -25.37 3.53
CA VAL A 92 -2.72 -25.38 4.91
C VAL A 92 -2.93 -23.93 5.37
N ARG A 93 -4.06 -23.70 6.04
CA ARG A 93 -4.43 -22.38 6.50
C ARG A 93 -3.75 -22.06 7.84
N PRO A 94 -3.02 -20.94 7.95
CA PRO A 94 -2.50 -20.46 9.23
C PRO A 94 -3.63 -20.16 10.21
N LEU A 95 -3.31 -20.21 11.51
CA LEU A 95 -4.24 -19.78 12.54
C LEU A 95 -4.63 -18.30 12.35
N TYR A 96 -5.89 -17.98 12.59
CA TYR A 96 -6.35 -16.60 12.59
C TYR A 96 -5.75 -15.82 13.76
N PRO A 97 -5.32 -14.55 13.58
CA PRO A 97 -4.83 -13.72 14.67
C PRO A 97 -5.79 -13.61 15.86
N LEU A 98 -7.10 -13.64 15.59
CA LEU A 98 -8.14 -13.66 16.63
C LEU A 98 -8.01 -14.88 17.58
N GLY A 99 -7.49 -16.00 17.09
CA GLY A 99 -7.25 -17.22 17.85
C GLY A 99 -6.23 -17.04 18.99
N PHE A 100 -5.36 -16.02 18.92
CA PHE A 100 -4.43 -15.70 20.02
C PHE A 100 -5.10 -14.94 21.18
N GLY A 101 -6.38 -14.60 21.04
CA GLY A 101 -7.19 -14.07 22.13
C GLY A 101 -6.91 -12.62 22.50
N TYR A 102 -6.25 -11.82 21.65
CA TYR A 102 -5.92 -10.42 21.94
C TYR A 102 -7.15 -9.50 22.12
N LYS A 103 -8.34 -9.94 21.67
CA LYS A 103 -9.61 -9.26 21.93
C LYS A 103 -10.30 -9.68 23.23
N ARG A 104 -9.77 -10.67 23.96
CA ARG A 104 -10.35 -11.14 25.21
C ARG A 104 -10.01 -10.18 26.34
N SER A 105 -10.83 -10.17 27.38
CA SER A 105 -10.47 -9.47 28.62
C SER A 105 -9.32 -10.21 29.30
N HIS A 106 -8.29 -9.47 29.69
CA HIS A 106 -7.10 -10.02 30.33
C HIS A 106 -6.97 -9.42 31.73
N LEU A 107 -6.68 -10.28 32.72
CA LEU A 107 -6.50 -9.85 34.10
C LEU A 107 -5.23 -9.02 34.31
N HIS A 108 -4.20 -9.25 33.48
CA HIS A 108 -2.91 -8.60 33.56
C HIS A 108 -2.46 -8.11 32.19
N GLU A 109 -1.89 -6.89 32.15
CA GLU A 109 -1.34 -6.26 30.95
C GLU A 109 -0.33 -7.15 30.23
N GLY A 110 0.58 -7.80 30.96
CA GLY A 110 1.59 -8.68 30.37
C GLY A 110 1.01 -9.90 29.64
N VAL A 111 -0.21 -10.35 29.98
CA VAL A 111 -0.91 -11.41 29.25
C VAL A 111 -1.52 -10.85 27.96
N ALA A 112 -2.15 -9.66 28.04
CA ALA A 112 -2.69 -8.98 26.86
C ALA A 112 -1.59 -8.70 25.83
N MET A 113 -0.45 -8.17 26.27
CA MET A 113 0.70 -7.86 25.41
C MET A 113 1.28 -9.11 24.75
N ARG A 114 1.34 -10.25 25.45
CA ARG A 114 1.78 -11.53 24.85
C ARG A 114 0.82 -12.01 23.77
N SER A 115 -0.49 -11.89 23.99
CA SER A 115 -1.51 -12.23 23.00
C SER A 115 -1.45 -11.31 21.77
N MET A 116 -1.24 -10.00 21.97
CA MET A 116 -1.06 -9.03 20.87
C MET A 116 0.20 -9.30 20.06
N ARG A 117 1.34 -9.57 20.72
CA ARG A 117 2.61 -9.89 20.04
C ARG A 117 2.49 -11.17 19.20
N LYS A 118 1.91 -12.24 19.75
CA LYS A 118 1.66 -13.48 19.00
C LYS A 118 0.76 -13.25 17.79
N ALA A 119 -0.31 -12.48 17.95
CA ALA A 119 -1.20 -12.13 16.84
C ALA A 119 -0.48 -11.33 15.74
N ARG A 120 0.38 -10.39 16.12
CA ARG A 120 1.20 -9.59 15.21
C ARG A 120 2.26 -10.43 14.52
N GLU A 121 2.99 -11.27 15.24
CA GLU A 121 4.03 -12.13 14.64
C GLU A 121 3.45 -13.11 13.62
N TRP A 122 2.19 -13.51 13.80
CA TRP A 122 1.50 -14.33 12.83
C TRP A 122 1.17 -13.62 11.50
N PHE A 123 1.29 -12.29 11.46
CA PHE A 123 1.13 -11.50 10.24
C PHE A 123 2.09 -11.96 9.14
N SER A 124 3.37 -12.18 9.47
CA SER A 124 4.37 -12.61 8.49
C SER A 124 4.04 -13.98 7.88
N VAL A 125 3.41 -14.88 8.66
CA VAL A 125 2.94 -16.19 8.18
C VAL A 125 1.81 -16.02 7.16
N TRP A 126 0.90 -15.07 7.38
CA TRP A 126 -0.16 -14.75 6.43
C TRP A 126 0.37 -14.07 5.16
N SER A 127 1.36 -13.17 5.28
CA SER A 127 2.07 -12.60 4.13
C SER A 127 2.79 -13.67 3.31
N ALA A 128 3.54 -14.56 3.97
CA ALA A 128 4.23 -15.66 3.32
C ALA A 128 3.26 -16.59 2.58
N LEU A 129 2.10 -16.90 3.18
CA LEU A 129 1.04 -17.64 2.50
C LEU A 129 0.55 -16.90 1.25
N PHE A 130 0.32 -15.59 1.34
CA PHE A 130 -0.18 -14.83 0.21
C PHE A 130 0.82 -14.79 -0.93
N SER A 131 2.10 -14.51 -0.67
CA SER A 131 3.17 -14.56 -1.67
C SER A 131 3.30 -15.95 -2.30
N TYR A 132 3.22 -17.02 -1.49
CA TYR A 132 3.17 -18.39 -2.01
C TYR A 132 1.98 -18.62 -2.95
N MET A 133 0.79 -18.10 -2.61
CA MET A 133 -0.39 -18.24 -3.46
C MET A 133 -0.26 -17.50 -4.79
N ILE A 134 0.37 -16.33 -4.78
CA ILE A 134 0.67 -15.57 -6.00
C ILE A 134 1.63 -16.38 -6.88
N ALA A 135 2.76 -16.85 -6.34
CA ALA A 135 3.72 -17.64 -7.09
C ALA A 135 3.10 -18.91 -7.70
N MET A 136 2.24 -19.60 -6.95
CA MET A 136 1.49 -20.77 -7.46
C MET A 136 0.45 -20.40 -8.51
N ALA A 137 -0.20 -19.23 -8.38
CA ALA A 137 -1.14 -18.74 -9.39
C ALA A 137 -0.41 -18.42 -10.70
N GLU A 138 0.71 -17.71 -10.63
CA GLU A 138 1.56 -17.37 -11.78
C GLU A 138 2.12 -18.63 -12.45
N THR A 139 2.52 -19.63 -11.66
CA THR A 139 2.97 -20.93 -12.20
C THR A 139 1.86 -21.59 -13.01
N LYS A 140 0.62 -21.64 -12.49
CA LYS A 140 -0.52 -22.23 -13.21
C LYS A 140 -0.97 -21.40 -14.41
N GLU A 141 -0.84 -20.08 -14.36
CA GLU A 141 -1.10 -19.21 -15.51
C GLU A 141 -0.10 -19.50 -16.64
N ASN A 142 1.18 -19.66 -16.30
CA ASN A 142 2.22 -20.02 -17.26
C ASN A 142 2.02 -21.42 -17.84
N GLU A 143 1.67 -22.42 -17.02
CA GLU A 143 1.36 -23.78 -17.49
C GLU A 143 0.17 -23.83 -18.46
N LEU A 144 -0.82 -22.97 -18.25
CA LEU A 144 -2.05 -22.91 -19.04
C LEU A 144 -2.02 -21.85 -20.15
N HIS A 145 -0.88 -21.19 -20.36
CA HIS A 145 -0.74 -20.09 -21.30
C HIS A 145 -1.09 -20.51 -22.73
N ASP A 146 -0.62 -21.68 -23.14
CA ASP A 146 -0.84 -22.23 -24.49
C ASP A 146 -2.26 -22.79 -24.68
N TYR A 147 -3.01 -22.98 -23.59
CA TYR A 147 -4.36 -23.54 -23.60
C TYR A 147 -5.38 -22.46 -23.28
N ALA A 148 -5.67 -21.59 -24.25
CA ALA A 148 -6.58 -20.45 -24.09
C ALA A 148 -7.96 -20.80 -23.48
N HIS A 149 -8.47 -22.01 -23.71
CA HIS A 149 -9.76 -22.47 -23.18
C HIS A 149 -9.69 -22.95 -21.70
N LEU A 150 -8.49 -23.25 -21.20
CA LEU A 150 -8.24 -23.63 -19.80
C LEU A 150 -7.61 -22.48 -19.00
N SER A 151 -7.13 -21.44 -19.69
CA SER A 151 -6.54 -20.26 -19.09
C SER A 151 -7.52 -19.59 -18.14
N LYS A 152 -7.11 -19.47 -16.88
CA LYS A 152 -7.88 -18.79 -15.85
C LYS A 152 -7.60 -17.29 -15.95
N LYS A 153 -8.58 -16.49 -15.53
CA LYS A 153 -8.36 -15.05 -15.37
C LYS A 153 -7.16 -14.80 -14.45
N GLY A 154 -6.29 -13.88 -14.87
CA GLY A 154 -5.09 -13.49 -14.12
C GLY A 154 -5.39 -13.15 -12.66
N TRP A 155 -4.51 -13.57 -11.76
CA TRP A 155 -4.76 -13.58 -10.32
C TRP A 155 -5.11 -12.19 -9.77
N ALA A 156 -4.43 -11.15 -10.26
CA ALA A 156 -4.67 -9.76 -9.88
C ALA A 156 -6.06 -9.28 -10.34
N ASP A 157 -6.43 -9.55 -11.59
CA ASP A 157 -7.73 -9.13 -12.13
C ASP A 157 -8.89 -9.90 -11.50
N TYR A 158 -8.66 -11.16 -11.13
CA TYR A 158 -9.62 -11.96 -10.38
C TYR A 158 -9.83 -11.41 -8.96
N LEU A 159 -8.76 -11.01 -8.26
CA LEU A 159 -8.87 -10.42 -6.94
C LEU A 159 -9.58 -9.07 -6.98
N LEU A 160 -9.28 -8.21 -7.97
CA LEU A 160 -9.94 -6.92 -8.19
C LEU A 160 -11.45 -7.08 -8.42
N GLU A 161 -11.88 -8.02 -9.26
CA GLU A 161 -13.31 -8.31 -9.47
C GLU A 161 -14.03 -8.79 -8.22
N ARG A 162 -13.32 -9.47 -7.32
CA ARG A 162 -13.87 -9.91 -6.04
C ARG A 162 -13.84 -8.81 -4.97
N GLY A 163 -13.50 -7.58 -5.34
CA GLY A 163 -13.47 -6.43 -4.44
C GLY A 163 -12.24 -6.38 -3.55
N ALA A 164 -11.11 -6.96 -4.00
CA ALA A 164 -9.82 -6.62 -3.39
C ALA A 164 -9.50 -5.15 -3.72
N GLU A 165 -9.07 -4.40 -2.72
CA GLU A 165 -8.72 -2.99 -2.89
C GLU A 165 -7.44 -2.87 -3.73
N LEU A 166 -7.46 -1.97 -4.71
CA LEU A 166 -6.37 -1.78 -5.67
C LEU A 166 -5.05 -1.40 -4.98
N THR A 167 -5.11 -0.64 -3.89
CA THR A 167 -3.96 -0.20 -3.07
C THR A 167 -3.13 -1.37 -2.50
N TRP A 168 -3.78 -2.48 -2.15
CA TRP A 168 -3.09 -3.68 -1.67
C TRP A 168 -2.33 -4.40 -2.81
N LEU A 169 -2.92 -4.45 -4.00
CA LEU A 169 -2.34 -5.11 -5.18
C LEU A 169 -1.29 -4.23 -5.88
N GLU A 170 -1.43 -2.90 -5.79
CA GLU A 170 -0.48 -1.92 -6.34
C GLU A 170 0.82 -1.85 -5.55
N SER A 171 0.80 -2.13 -4.23
CA SER A 171 2.03 -2.21 -3.43
C SER A 171 3.03 -3.26 -3.94
N GLU A 172 2.54 -4.28 -4.66
CA GLU A 172 3.35 -5.34 -5.26
C GLU A 172 3.60 -5.15 -6.77
N ARG A 173 2.86 -4.26 -7.44
CA ARG A 173 3.08 -3.92 -8.86
C ARG A 173 4.02 -2.73 -8.97
N PHE A 174 5.31 -3.00 -9.17
CA PHE A 174 6.19 -2.05 -9.86
C PHE A 174 5.48 -1.61 -11.15
N LEU A 175 5.06 -0.34 -11.23
CA LEU A 175 4.37 0.16 -12.42
C LEU A 175 5.37 0.19 -13.57
N ALA A 176 5.17 -0.69 -14.54
CA ALA A 176 6.02 -0.85 -15.72
C ALA A 176 6.19 0.46 -16.52
N SER A 177 5.21 1.37 -16.45
CA SER A 177 5.34 2.75 -16.93
C SER A 177 4.20 3.64 -16.40
N TRP A 178 4.44 4.95 -16.34
CA TRP A 178 3.39 5.94 -16.05
C TRP A 178 2.28 5.94 -17.13
N HIS A 179 2.61 5.60 -18.39
CA HIS A 179 1.62 5.45 -19.48
C HIS A 179 0.58 4.37 -19.19
N SER A 180 1.02 3.23 -18.64
CA SER A 180 0.14 2.12 -18.26
C SER A 180 -0.84 2.56 -17.17
N PHE A 181 -0.37 3.31 -16.17
CA PHE A 181 -1.20 3.86 -15.10
C PHE A 181 -2.25 4.86 -15.62
N LEU A 182 -1.85 5.81 -16.46
CA LEU A 182 -2.82 6.76 -17.04
C LEU A 182 -3.85 6.04 -17.93
N SER A 183 -3.43 4.97 -18.62
CA SER A 183 -4.34 4.16 -19.44
C SER A 183 -5.34 3.37 -18.59
N SER A 184 -4.91 2.81 -17.45
CA SER A 184 -5.80 2.09 -16.53
C SER A 184 -6.82 2.99 -15.83
N ARG A 185 -6.60 4.31 -15.81
CA ARG A 185 -7.55 5.30 -15.24
C ARG A 185 -8.72 5.64 -16.17
N LYS A 186 -8.59 5.45 -17.49
CA LYS A 186 -9.64 5.81 -18.47
C LYS A 186 -11.01 5.16 -18.16
N PRO A 187 -11.11 3.86 -17.81
CA PRO A 187 -12.39 3.26 -17.47
C PRO A 187 -13.03 3.86 -16.21
N LEU A 188 -12.22 4.28 -15.21
CA LEU A 188 -12.76 4.93 -14.02
C LEU A 188 -13.26 6.34 -14.33
N GLN A 189 -12.52 7.12 -15.13
CA GLN A 189 -12.94 8.45 -15.58
C GLN A 189 -14.29 8.37 -16.32
N GLN A 190 -14.48 7.38 -17.20
CA GLN A 190 -15.75 7.15 -17.89
C GLN A 190 -16.92 6.87 -16.92
N ARG A 191 -16.69 6.06 -15.87
CA ARG A 191 -17.72 5.80 -14.86
C ARG A 191 -18.08 7.06 -14.07
N ILE A 192 -17.06 7.84 -13.68
CA ILE A 192 -17.26 9.11 -12.99
C ILE A 192 -18.10 10.03 -13.86
N GLU A 193 -17.74 10.19 -15.14
CA GLU A 193 -18.48 11.02 -16.10
C GLU A 193 -19.95 10.59 -16.27
N GLN A 194 -20.23 9.29 -16.29
CA GLN A 194 -21.59 8.75 -16.39
C GLN A 194 -22.45 8.99 -15.14
N THR A 195 -21.82 9.00 -13.96
CA THR A 195 -22.49 9.17 -12.66
C THR A 195 -22.42 10.60 -12.13
N GLU A 196 -21.76 11.50 -12.86
CA GLU A 196 -21.48 12.87 -12.42
C GLU A 196 -22.76 13.71 -12.34
N THR A 197 -22.94 14.42 -11.23
CA THR A 197 -24.03 15.41 -11.11
C THR A 197 -23.70 16.66 -11.92
N SER A 198 -24.71 17.48 -12.26
CA SER A 198 -24.50 18.75 -12.97
C SER A 198 -23.56 19.70 -12.22
N VAL A 199 -23.65 19.71 -10.88
CA VAL A 199 -22.77 20.52 -10.00
C VAL A 199 -21.34 20.02 -10.03
N ASP A 200 -21.13 18.70 -9.96
CA ASP A 200 -19.79 18.12 -9.96
C ASP A 200 -19.12 18.29 -11.32
N LYS A 201 -19.89 18.14 -12.40
CA LYS A 201 -19.43 18.43 -13.77
C LYS A 201 -18.97 19.87 -13.92
N GLN A 202 -19.73 20.83 -13.39
CA GLN A 202 -19.34 22.23 -13.43
C GLN A 202 -18.04 22.49 -12.64
N LYS A 203 -17.89 21.89 -11.46
CA LYS A 203 -16.65 21.98 -10.66
C LYS A 203 -15.46 21.37 -11.40
N ARG A 204 -15.64 20.20 -12.02
CA ARG A 204 -14.59 19.53 -12.80
C ARG A 204 -14.15 20.38 -14.00
N LEU A 205 -15.10 20.90 -14.78
CA LEU A 205 -14.81 21.78 -15.92
C LEU A 205 -14.15 23.09 -15.49
N ALA A 206 -14.51 23.64 -14.33
CA ALA A 206 -13.84 24.81 -13.77
C ALA A 206 -12.37 24.51 -13.43
N ARG A 207 -12.09 23.35 -12.83
CA ARG A 207 -10.72 22.89 -12.55
C ARG A 207 -9.93 22.56 -13.81
N GLU A 208 -10.58 22.06 -14.85
CA GLU A 208 -9.93 21.77 -16.13
C GLU A 208 -9.46 23.06 -16.81
N ARG A 209 -10.26 24.14 -16.71
CA ARG A 209 -9.89 25.46 -17.23
C ARG A 209 -8.81 26.14 -16.40
N GLN A 210 -8.90 26.04 -15.07
CA GLN A 210 -7.94 26.62 -14.15
C GLN A 210 -7.51 25.58 -13.10
N PRO A 211 -6.50 24.76 -13.43
CA PRO A 211 -6.00 23.72 -12.55
C PRO A 211 -5.50 24.28 -11.22
N PRO A 212 -6.00 23.79 -10.07
CA PRO A 212 -5.55 24.28 -8.78
C PRO A 212 -4.15 23.76 -8.45
N THR A 213 -3.25 24.64 -8.01
CA THR A 213 -1.86 24.31 -7.65
C THR A 213 -1.69 23.94 -6.18
N LYS A 214 -2.45 24.59 -5.27
CA LYS A 214 -2.38 24.36 -3.81
C LYS A 214 -3.23 23.19 -3.32
N SER A 215 -4.46 23.10 -3.83
CA SER A 215 -5.48 22.19 -3.30
C SER A 215 -5.51 20.83 -3.99
N ALA A 216 -5.05 20.73 -5.23
CA ALA A 216 -4.86 19.43 -5.89
C ALA A 216 -3.78 18.62 -5.17
N LYS A 217 -3.90 17.29 -5.22
CA LYS A 217 -2.78 16.42 -4.85
C LYS A 217 -1.72 16.51 -5.94
N VAL A 218 -0.45 16.45 -5.60
CA VAL A 218 0.64 16.42 -6.58
C VAL A 218 1.41 15.13 -6.37
N PHE A 219 1.73 14.45 -7.45
CA PHE A 219 2.52 13.23 -7.47
C PHE A 219 3.70 13.42 -8.41
N HIS A 220 4.88 12.98 -7.99
CA HIS A 220 6.06 12.93 -8.86
C HIS A 220 6.44 11.49 -9.19
N TRP A 221 6.77 11.26 -10.45
CA TRP A 221 7.15 9.96 -10.98
C TRP A 221 8.68 9.87 -11.03
N ILE A 222 9.23 9.03 -10.15
CA ILE A 222 10.66 8.80 -10.06
C ILE A 222 11.00 7.50 -10.79
N LYS A 223 11.89 7.57 -11.77
CA LYS A 223 12.43 6.38 -12.43
C LYS A 223 13.35 5.61 -11.49
N VAL A 224 13.15 4.30 -11.40
CA VAL A 224 13.96 3.45 -10.54
C VAL A 224 15.32 3.23 -11.19
N ILE A 225 16.42 3.60 -10.51
CA ILE A 225 17.79 3.55 -11.06
C ILE A 225 18.19 2.14 -11.55
N SER A 226 17.60 1.08 -10.99
CA SER A 226 17.97 -0.31 -11.26
C SER A 226 16.99 -1.06 -12.19
N GLY A 227 16.03 -0.37 -12.83
CA GLY A 227 15.10 -1.01 -13.77
C GLY A 227 14.27 -0.02 -14.58
N ASP A 228 13.39 -0.53 -15.45
CA ASP A 228 12.56 0.31 -16.32
C ASP A 228 11.25 0.80 -15.65
N GLY A 229 11.12 0.58 -14.34
CA GLY A 229 9.92 0.92 -13.58
C GLY A 229 9.91 2.34 -13.03
N TYR A 230 8.71 2.81 -12.68
CA TYR A 230 8.51 4.10 -12.02
C TYR A 230 7.83 3.95 -10.66
N VAL A 231 8.19 4.85 -9.74
CA VAL A 231 7.52 5.03 -8.45
C VAL A 231 6.74 6.34 -8.49
N ARG A 232 5.43 6.26 -8.20
CA ARG A 232 4.56 7.43 -8.04
C ARG A 232 4.52 7.82 -6.56
N GLU A 233 5.19 8.90 -6.19
CA GLU A 233 5.23 9.37 -4.80
C GLU A 233 4.39 10.64 -4.62
N GLN A 234 3.65 10.73 -3.53
CA GLN A 234 2.81 11.89 -3.24
C GLN A 234 3.62 13.02 -2.60
N VAL A 235 3.53 14.21 -3.18
CA VAL A 235 4.19 15.41 -2.67
C VAL A 235 3.44 15.98 -1.45
N PRO A 236 4.14 16.25 -0.33
CA PRO A 236 3.54 16.88 0.84
C PRO A 236 2.91 18.23 0.50
N LYS A 237 1.79 18.57 1.16
CA LYS A 237 1.01 19.80 0.88
C LYS A 237 1.86 21.08 0.80
N LYS A 238 2.87 21.20 1.67
CA LYS A 238 3.77 22.36 1.73
C LYS A 238 4.65 22.55 0.50
N TRP A 239 4.93 21.49 -0.26
CA TRP A 239 5.87 21.51 -1.39
C TRP A 239 5.17 21.45 -2.75
N ARG A 240 3.83 21.38 -2.80
CA ARG A 240 3.09 21.14 -4.05
C ARG A 240 3.31 22.22 -5.10
N GLU A 241 3.31 23.49 -4.69
CA GLU A 241 3.53 24.59 -5.64
C GLU A 241 4.96 24.65 -6.14
N ASP A 242 5.92 24.51 -5.23
CA ASP A 242 7.34 24.50 -5.57
C ASP A 242 7.64 23.35 -6.53
N THR A 243 7.18 22.13 -6.20
CA THR A 243 7.34 20.99 -7.09
C THR A 243 6.68 21.22 -8.44
N LEU A 244 5.49 21.81 -8.53
CA LEU A 244 4.88 22.13 -9.82
C LEU A 244 5.68 23.17 -10.61
N GLY A 245 6.35 24.11 -9.93
CA GLY A 245 7.24 25.11 -10.54
C GLY A 245 8.53 24.52 -11.11
N ASP A 246 8.99 23.38 -10.57
CA ASP A 246 10.19 22.67 -11.03
C ASP A 246 9.98 21.90 -12.34
N TYR A 247 8.73 21.70 -12.78
CA TYR A 247 8.38 20.97 -14.00
C TYR A 247 7.79 21.91 -15.06
N SER A 248 8.12 21.67 -16.33
CA SER A 248 7.49 22.40 -17.43
C SER A 248 6.03 21.98 -17.64
N SER A 249 5.27 22.77 -18.40
CA SER A 249 3.89 22.46 -18.76
C SER A 249 3.73 21.15 -19.55
N LYS A 250 4.81 20.67 -20.17
CA LYS A 250 4.86 19.36 -20.86
C LYS A 250 5.17 18.21 -19.92
N GLN A 251 5.80 18.51 -18.78
CA GLN A 251 6.24 17.52 -17.77
C GLN A 251 5.24 17.35 -16.62
N ALA A 252 4.24 18.22 -16.51
CA ALA A 252 3.17 18.14 -15.54
C ALA A 252 1.81 17.95 -16.24
N ARG A 253 1.07 16.93 -15.82
CA ARG A 253 -0.27 16.64 -16.33
C ARG A 253 -1.30 16.71 -15.22
N TYR A 254 -2.37 17.46 -15.43
CA TYR A 254 -3.48 17.55 -14.49
C TYR A 254 -4.61 16.58 -14.84
N ASP A 255 -5.13 15.86 -13.84
CA ASP A 255 -6.33 15.04 -13.93
C ASP A 255 -7.50 15.73 -13.19
N PRO A 256 -8.50 16.28 -13.91
CA PRO A 256 -9.61 16.99 -13.31
C PRO A 256 -10.62 16.08 -12.59
N PHE A 257 -10.66 14.78 -12.91
CA PHE A 257 -11.58 13.82 -12.30
C PHE A 257 -11.17 13.48 -10.87
N PHE A 258 -9.86 13.31 -10.63
CA PHE A 258 -9.33 13.00 -9.30
C PHE A 258 -8.78 14.23 -8.57
N ASN A 259 -8.68 15.38 -9.25
CA ASN A 259 -8.07 16.61 -8.72
C ASN A 259 -6.61 16.38 -8.28
N GLU A 260 -5.84 15.81 -9.20
CA GLU A 260 -4.44 15.41 -8.99
C GLU A 260 -3.54 15.89 -10.13
N TRP A 261 -2.30 16.21 -9.82
CA TRP A 261 -1.22 16.44 -10.77
C TRP A 261 -0.26 15.26 -10.77
N ASP A 262 0.18 14.89 -11.96
CA ASP A 262 1.22 13.89 -12.20
C ASP A 262 2.39 14.57 -12.92
N CYS A 263 3.54 14.63 -12.25
CA CYS A 263 4.77 15.26 -12.72
C CYS A 263 5.83 14.20 -13.04
N CYS A 264 6.45 14.25 -14.21
CA CYS A 264 7.49 13.32 -14.64
C CYS A 264 8.48 14.05 -15.53
N SER A 265 9.78 13.92 -15.26
CA SER A 265 10.82 14.54 -16.09
C SER A 265 10.84 13.98 -17.52
N GLU A 266 10.31 12.76 -17.74
CA GLU A 266 10.21 12.11 -19.04
C GLU A 266 8.84 12.31 -19.74
N LEU A 267 7.89 13.07 -19.14
CA LEU A 267 6.54 13.29 -19.73
C LEU A 267 6.58 14.10 -21.04
N GLY A 268 7.59 14.95 -21.21
CA GLY A 268 7.85 15.69 -22.44
C GLY A 268 9.23 16.34 -22.38
N SER A 269 9.92 16.42 -23.51
CA SER A 269 11.12 17.22 -23.66
C SER A 269 10.73 18.69 -23.86
N ASP A 270 11.42 19.59 -23.18
CA ASP A 270 11.28 21.04 -23.39
C ASP A 270 11.54 21.42 -24.85
#